data_AF-A0A0B7AS04-F1
#
_entry.id   AF-A0A0B7AS04-F1
#
_cell.length_a   1.000
_cell.length_b   1.000
_cell.length_c   1.000
_cell.angle_alpha   90.00
_cell.angle_beta   90.00
_cell.angle_gamma   90.00
#
_symmetry.space_group_name_H-M   'P 1'
#
loop_
_entity.id
_entity.type
_entity.pdbx_description
1 polymer ?
#
loop_
_entity_poly.entity_id
_entity_poly.type
_entity_poly.pdbx_seq_one_letter_code
_entity_poly.pdbx_strand_id
1 'polypeptide(L)'
;EDAVKDDGIQTHHGDIHFMYLKLSTDVSISDARQFVQNLTDILKLPPGLVELNDVGPDRMISLKVRSDPDGIWDVKRIAKEAQKDNALIEKATGITVEGAGVGRYESYVGVKEDNRYVVLSFALVGTVAGVVLAVVVIYLCKRHSRSKQKLSQLATNGDGSEATKDYQDLCRQRMQGKTSEKPEPLHAAGSRINSVSETQVRSPSSRSSTSSWSEEPAATNMDISTGHIVLSYMEDHLKNQDRLDCEWNAVSSYIADPSSTKVATDQSNMRKNRFADIHPYDHSRVILSSNSNVSNSDYINASYITDHDPRNPAYVATQGPLPHTVADFWQMVWEQGSVVIVMLTKLVENGATLCHRYWPEEGSDLYHIHEVHLVSEHIWCDDYLVRSFYLKNLQTSETRTVTQFHFLTWPDLSVPASIKALLDFRRKVNKSFRGRSCPIVVHCSDGCGRTGTYCLIDMVLNKMAKGTKEIDMAATLEHIRDQRMSMVKTKEQFQFSLAAVAEEVHAILKALPQ
;
A
#
# COMPACT_ATOMS: atom_id res chain seq x y z
N GLU A 1 -10.02 -46.70 -20.31
CA GLU A 1 -10.86 -45.64 -20.88
C GLU A 1 -11.48 -44.94 -19.67
N ASP A 2 -10.99 -43.82 -19.16
CA ASP A 2 -10.20 -42.74 -19.74
C ASP A 2 -9.20 -42.18 -18.73
N ALA A 3 -7.96 -42.02 -19.17
CA ALA A 3 -6.93 -41.28 -18.45
C ALA A 3 -6.95 -39.83 -18.94
N VAL A 4 -7.33 -38.91 -18.07
CA VAL A 4 -7.20 -37.47 -18.30
C VAL A 4 -5.71 -37.13 -18.21
N LYS A 5 -5.12 -36.78 -19.35
CA LYS A 5 -3.75 -36.29 -19.46
C LYS A 5 -3.67 -34.86 -18.93
N ASP A 6 -2.72 -34.71 -18.03
CA ASP A 6 -2.19 -33.50 -17.45
C ASP A 6 -1.31 -32.79 -18.50
N ASP A 7 -1.78 -31.68 -19.07
CA ASP A 7 -0.96 -30.83 -19.94
C ASP A 7 -0.16 -29.85 -19.07
N GLY A 8 0.97 -30.35 -18.57
CA GLY A 8 1.98 -29.57 -17.88
C GLY A 8 2.57 -28.49 -18.79
N ILE A 9 2.32 -27.22 -18.45
CA ILE A 9 3.06 -26.08 -19.00
C ILE A 9 4.45 -26.09 -18.36
N GLN A 10 5.39 -26.79 -18.99
CA GLN A 10 6.82 -26.59 -18.74
C GLN A 10 7.25 -25.29 -19.43
N THR A 11 7.34 -24.19 -18.69
CA THR A 11 8.04 -23.00 -19.15
C THR A 11 9.54 -23.29 -19.17
N HIS A 12 10.10 -23.58 -20.35
CA HIS A 12 11.54 -23.75 -20.53
C HIS A 12 12.28 -22.44 -20.20
N HIS A 13 13.08 -22.45 -19.12
CA HIS A 13 14.02 -21.40 -18.68
C HIS A 13 15.19 -21.12 -19.67
N GLY A 14 15.10 -21.54 -20.94
CA GLY A 14 16.19 -21.50 -21.93
C GLY A 14 16.13 -20.37 -22.96
N ASP A 15 15.05 -19.58 -23.00
CA ASP A 15 14.71 -18.76 -24.17
C ASP A 15 15.01 -17.25 -24.05
N ILE A 16 15.56 -16.79 -22.93
CA ILE A 16 15.86 -15.35 -22.71
C ILE A 16 17.00 -14.79 -23.59
N HIS A 17 17.76 -15.65 -24.26
CA HIS A 17 18.83 -15.28 -25.20
C HIS A 17 18.42 -15.36 -26.67
N PHE A 18 17.13 -15.62 -26.95
CA PHE A 18 16.62 -15.72 -28.30
C PHE A 18 15.58 -14.63 -28.56
N MET A 19 15.56 -14.12 -29.78
CA MET A 19 14.45 -13.32 -30.32
C MET A 19 14.01 -13.90 -31.65
N TYR A 20 12.80 -13.51 -32.07
CA TYR A 20 12.34 -13.72 -33.42
C TYR A 20 11.97 -12.39 -34.08
N LEU A 21 12.13 -12.35 -35.41
CA LEU A 21 11.62 -11.30 -36.27
C LEU A 21 10.69 -11.93 -37.31
N LYS A 22 9.49 -11.35 -37.47
CA LYS A 22 8.57 -11.67 -38.56
C LYS A 22 8.82 -10.69 -39.70
N LEU A 23 9.17 -11.22 -40.86
CA LEU A 23 9.51 -10.45 -42.05
C LEU A 23 8.32 -10.37 -43.01
N SER A 24 8.33 -9.38 -43.91
CA SER A 24 7.31 -9.22 -44.94
C SER A 24 7.31 -10.35 -45.98
N THR A 25 8.44 -11.01 -46.19
CA THR A 25 8.65 -12.07 -47.19
C THR A 25 9.42 -13.25 -46.62
N ASP A 26 9.24 -14.43 -47.20
CA ASP A 26 10.10 -15.58 -46.88
C ASP A 26 11.53 -15.32 -47.39
N VAL A 27 12.51 -15.70 -46.60
CA VAL A 27 13.93 -15.46 -46.87
C VAL A 27 14.70 -16.78 -46.85
N SER A 28 15.68 -16.92 -47.75
CA SER A 28 16.62 -18.04 -47.68
C SER A 28 17.58 -17.87 -46.49
N ILE A 29 18.26 -18.93 -46.07
CA ILE A 29 19.26 -18.84 -44.98
C ILE A 29 20.40 -17.85 -45.34
N SER A 30 20.79 -17.76 -46.61
CA SER A 30 21.80 -16.78 -47.06
C SER A 30 21.28 -15.35 -46.97
N ASP A 31 20.05 -15.11 -47.37
CA ASP A 31 19.45 -13.77 -47.33
C ASP A 31 19.17 -13.33 -45.90
N ALA A 32 18.74 -14.27 -45.03
CA ALA A 32 18.57 -14.03 -43.60
C ALA A 32 19.89 -13.64 -42.93
N ARG A 33 21.02 -14.26 -43.28
CA ARG A 33 22.34 -13.85 -42.77
C ARG A 33 22.72 -12.44 -43.22
N GLN A 34 22.49 -12.12 -44.50
CA GLN A 34 22.75 -10.77 -45.01
C GLN A 34 21.85 -9.73 -44.36
N PHE A 35 20.58 -10.07 -44.10
CA PHE A 35 19.64 -9.23 -43.36
C PHE A 35 20.13 -8.97 -41.93
N VAL A 36 20.57 -10.00 -41.20
CA VAL A 36 21.09 -9.85 -39.82
C VAL A 36 22.37 -9.00 -39.78
N GLN A 37 23.24 -9.12 -40.79
CA GLN A 37 24.41 -8.27 -40.95
C GLN A 37 24.00 -6.79 -41.10
N ASN A 38 23.09 -6.51 -42.03
CA ASN A 38 22.60 -5.14 -42.28
C ASN A 38 21.85 -4.58 -41.06
N LEU A 39 21.08 -5.40 -40.35
CA LEU A 39 20.39 -5.02 -39.11
C LEU A 39 21.40 -4.62 -38.03
N THR A 40 22.47 -5.40 -37.87
CA THR A 40 23.55 -5.13 -36.91
C THR A 40 24.24 -3.80 -37.21
N ASP A 41 24.51 -3.51 -38.49
CA ASP A 41 25.15 -2.27 -38.92
C ASP A 41 24.24 -1.04 -38.72
N ILE A 42 22.94 -1.17 -39.02
CA ILE A 42 21.95 -0.08 -38.88
C ILE A 42 21.73 0.26 -37.40
N LEU A 43 21.56 -0.76 -36.56
CA LEU A 43 21.35 -0.60 -35.12
C LEU A 43 22.65 -0.32 -34.35
N LYS A 44 23.81 -0.34 -35.04
CA LYS A 44 25.15 -0.15 -34.46
C LYS A 44 25.44 -1.10 -33.30
N LEU A 45 25.07 -2.37 -33.45
CA LEU A 45 25.28 -3.38 -32.42
C LEU A 45 26.76 -3.81 -32.38
N PRO A 46 27.30 -4.19 -31.21
CA PRO A 46 28.63 -4.79 -31.09
C PRO A 46 28.81 -6.00 -32.02
N PRO A 47 29.99 -6.19 -32.64
CA PRO A 47 30.25 -7.31 -33.53
C PRO A 47 30.04 -8.66 -32.82
N GLY A 48 29.24 -9.54 -33.42
CA GLY A 48 28.95 -10.87 -32.87
C GLY A 48 27.96 -10.90 -31.71
N LEU A 49 27.30 -9.77 -31.38
CA LEU A 49 26.24 -9.74 -30.37
C LEU A 49 24.99 -10.51 -30.83
N VAL A 50 24.63 -10.40 -32.11
CA VAL A 50 23.45 -11.04 -32.70
C VAL A 50 23.88 -11.99 -33.80
N GLU A 51 23.42 -13.24 -33.74
CA GLU A 51 23.70 -14.28 -34.72
C GLU A 51 22.41 -14.93 -35.19
N LEU A 52 22.30 -15.23 -36.49
CA LEU A 52 21.19 -16.02 -37.02
C LEU A 52 21.24 -17.43 -36.44
N ASN A 53 20.19 -17.82 -35.73
CA ASN A 53 20.04 -19.16 -35.17
C ASN A 53 19.34 -20.09 -36.16
N ASP A 54 18.19 -19.68 -36.68
CA ASP A 54 17.38 -20.49 -37.60
C ASP A 54 16.42 -19.62 -38.44
N VAL A 55 15.95 -20.16 -39.57
CA VAL A 55 14.86 -19.58 -40.36
C VAL A 55 13.62 -20.47 -40.15
N GLY A 56 12.64 -19.94 -39.42
CA GLY A 56 11.41 -20.64 -39.05
C GLY A 56 10.29 -20.49 -40.09
N PRO A 57 9.15 -21.16 -39.85
CA PRO A 57 7.95 -21.03 -40.69
C PRO A 57 7.29 -19.64 -40.57
N ASP A 58 6.40 -19.30 -41.51
CA ASP A 58 5.62 -18.04 -41.55
C ASP A 58 6.49 -16.77 -41.53
N ARG A 59 7.53 -16.73 -42.39
CA ARG A 59 8.41 -15.57 -42.59
C ARG A 59 9.15 -15.15 -41.32
N MET A 60 9.35 -16.08 -40.38
CA MET A 60 10.04 -15.81 -39.12
C MET A 60 11.51 -16.20 -39.18
N ILE A 61 12.38 -15.37 -38.61
CA ILE A 61 13.78 -15.72 -38.35
C ILE A 61 14.04 -15.70 -36.85
N SER A 62 14.81 -16.66 -36.35
CA SER A 62 15.27 -16.73 -34.96
C SER A 62 16.70 -16.23 -34.86
N LEU A 63 16.94 -15.33 -33.92
CA LEU A 63 18.24 -14.74 -33.65
C LEU A 63 18.67 -15.09 -32.22
N LYS A 64 19.93 -15.48 -32.07
CA LYS A 64 20.57 -15.67 -30.78
C LYS A 64 21.33 -14.39 -30.41
N VAL A 65 21.05 -13.87 -29.22
CA VAL A 65 21.68 -12.67 -28.68
C VAL A 65 22.64 -13.08 -27.56
N ARG A 66 23.92 -12.77 -27.72
CA ARG A 66 24.95 -13.01 -26.69
C ARG A 66 24.87 -11.93 -25.61
N SER A 67 25.47 -12.19 -24.45
CA SER A 67 25.53 -11.21 -23.37
C SER A 67 26.42 -10.03 -23.77
N ASP A 68 25.86 -8.82 -23.74
CA ASP A 68 26.57 -7.58 -23.97
C ASP A 68 27.49 -7.24 -22.78
N PRO A 69 28.81 -7.06 -22.97
CA PRO A 69 29.75 -6.76 -21.88
C PRO A 69 29.44 -5.44 -21.15
N ASP A 70 28.84 -4.47 -21.85
CA ASP A 70 28.51 -3.15 -21.31
C ASP A 70 27.08 -3.11 -20.71
N GLY A 71 26.30 -4.18 -20.85
CA GLY A 71 24.92 -4.29 -20.34
C GLY A 71 23.93 -3.30 -20.97
N ILE A 72 24.25 -2.71 -22.12
CA ILE A 72 23.43 -1.71 -22.81
C ILE A 72 22.36 -2.39 -23.66
N TRP A 73 22.73 -3.50 -24.29
CA TRP A 73 21.87 -4.22 -25.23
C TRP A 73 21.32 -5.50 -24.61
N ASP A 74 19.99 -5.57 -24.51
CA ASP A 74 19.24 -6.77 -24.19
C ASP A 74 18.30 -7.15 -25.36
N VAL A 75 17.77 -8.37 -25.32
CA VAL A 75 16.92 -8.92 -26.38
C VAL A 75 15.68 -8.05 -26.61
N LYS A 76 15.10 -7.50 -25.54
CA LYS A 76 13.92 -6.64 -25.59
C LYS A 76 14.21 -5.33 -26.31
N ARG A 77 15.35 -4.70 -26.03
CA ARG A 77 15.78 -3.45 -26.65
C ARG A 77 16.09 -3.64 -28.13
N ILE A 78 16.77 -4.73 -28.50
CA ILE A 78 17.06 -5.03 -29.92
C ILE A 78 15.75 -5.26 -30.70
N ALA A 79 14.80 -6.02 -30.15
CA ALA A 79 13.49 -6.23 -30.78
C ALA A 79 12.71 -4.92 -30.97
N LYS A 80 12.74 -4.04 -29.94
CA LYS A 80 12.07 -2.74 -29.98
C LYS A 80 12.69 -1.78 -30.99
N GLU A 81 14.02 -1.67 -31.03
CA GLU A 81 14.70 -0.80 -31.98
C GLU A 81 14.58 -1.34 -33.42
N ALA A 82 14.56 -2.66 -33.63
CA ALA A 82 14.28 -3.26 -34.93
C ALA A 82 12.88 -2.90 -35.48
N GLN A 83 11.87 -2.79 -34.61
CA GLN A 83 10.53 -2.32 -35.02
C GLN A 83 10.47 -0.80 -35.22
N LYS A 84 11.23 -0.04 -34.43
CA LYS A 84 11.24 1.42 -34.49
C LYS A 84 11.98 1.96 -35.72
N ASP A 85 13.13 1.38 -36.04
CA ASP A 85 13.96 1.76 -37.19
C ASP A 85 13.61 0.96 -38.46
N ASN A 86 12.43 0.34 -38.49
CA ASN A 86 11.94 -0.50 -39.58
C ASN A 86 12.00 0.20 -40.95
N ALA A 87 11.74 1.52 -41.01
CA ALA A 87 11.82 2.29 -42.25
C ALA A 87 13.27 2.39 -42.81
N LEU A 88 14.29 2.40 -41.94
CA LEU A 88 15.70 2.39 -42.35
C LEU A 88 16.13 0.99 -42.77
N ILE A 89 15.64 -0.04 -42.07
CA ILE A 89 15.88 -1.45 -42.39
C ILE A 89 15.28 -1.80 -43.75
N GLU A 90 14.05 -1.38 -44.03
CA GLU A 90 13.40 -1.57 -45.32
C GLU A 90 14.17 -0.89 -46.45
N LYS A 91 14.65 0.35 -46.23
CA LYS A 91 15.44 1.07 -47.24
C LYS A 91 16.77 0.39 -47.57
N ALA A 92 17.39 -0.28 -46.60
CA ALA A 92 18.70 -0.92 -46.76
C ALA A 92 18.61 -2.39 -47.23
N THR A 93 17.54 -3.09 -46.85
CA THR A 93 17.40 -4.54 -47.07
C THR A 93 16.30 -4.91 -48.07
N GLY A 94 15.37 -3.98 -48.35
CA GLY A 94 14.15 -4.26 -49.11
C GLY A 94 13.13 -5.13 -48.37
N ILE A 95 13.34 -5.40 -47.07
CA ILE A 95 12.51 -6.28 -46.25
C ILE A 95 11.98 -5.49 -45.05
N THR A 96 10.67 -5.58 -44.79
CA THR A 96 10.01 -4.93 -43.66
C THR A 96 9.87 -5.92 -42.50
N VAL A 97 10.11 -5.46 -41.27
CA VAL A 97 9.85 -6.20 -40.04
C VAL A 97 8.39 -5.99 -39.63
N GLU A 98 7.54 -7.01 -39.80
CA GLU A 98 6.12 -6.99 -39.43
C GLU A 98 5.91 -7.18 -37.91
N GLY A 99 6.85 -7.86 -37.25
CA GLY A 99 6.76 -8.18 -35.82
C GLY A 99 8.10 -8.58 -35.23
N ALA A 100 8.28 -8.35 -33.94
CA ALA A 100 9.47 -8.76 -33.20
C ALA A 100 9.05 -9.21 -31.80
N GLY A 101 9.73 -10.22 -31.25
CA GLY A 101 9.46 -10.71 -29.91
C GLY A 101 10.63 -11.47 -29.31
N VAL A 102 10.54 -11.69 -28.00
CA VAL A 102 11.55 -12.42 -27.21
C VAL A 102 11.14 -13.88 -27.11
N GLY A 103 12.10 -14.79 -27.28
CA GLY A 103 11.91 -16.24 -27.28
C GLY A 103 12.09 -16.86 -28.66
N ARG A 104 11.99 -18.19 -28.71
CA ARG A 104 11.94 -18.94 -29.97
C ARG A 104 10.55 -18.85 -30.60
N TYR A 105 10.45 -18.95 -31.91
CA TYR A 105 9.15 -18.89 -32.61
C TYR A 105 8.22 -20.07 -32.24
N GLU A 106 8.75 -21.15 -31.65
CA GLU A 106 7.99 -22.32 -31.18
C GLU A 106 7.03 -21.99 -30.00
N SER A 107 7.19 -20.84 -29.33
CA SER A 107 6.35 -20.39 -28.20
C SER A 107 5.41 -19.23 -28.54
N TYR A 108 5.16 -18.97 -29.82
CA TYR A 108 4.27 -17.88 -30.27
C TYR A 108 2.77 -18.21 -30.09
N VAL A 109 2.10 -17.51 -29.17
CA VAL A 109 0.62 -17.39 -29.13
C VAL A 109 0.24 -15.99 -29.60
N GLY A 110 -0.16 -15.85 -30.87
CA GLY A 110 -0.62 -14.60 -31.42
C GLY A 110 -1.98 -14.19 -30.85
N VAL A 111 -2.03 -13.12 -30.05
CA VAL A 111 -3.29 -12.46 -29.68
C VAL A 111 -3.77 -11.66 -30.88
N LYS A 112 -4.83 -12.15 -31.54
CA LYS A 112 -5.62 -11.36 -32.49
C LYS A 112 -6.50 -10.40 -31.70
N GLU A 113 -6.31 -9.10 -31.84
CA GLU A 113 -7.27 -8.11 -31.34
C GLU A 113 -8.59 -8.25 -32.12
N ASP A 114 -9.61 -8.84 -31.48
CA ASP A 114 -10.97 -8.89 -32.02
C ASP A 114 -11.75 -7.65 -31.54
N ASN A 115 -11.83 -6.65 -32.41
CA ASN A 115 -12.49 -5.36 -32.17
C ASN A 115 -14.00 -5.45 -31.82
N ARG A 116 -14.60 -6.65 -31.85
CA ARG A 116 -16.00 -6.88 -31.46
C ARG A 116 -16.27 -6.62 -29.98
N TYR A 117 -15.32 -6.90 -29.10
CA TYR A 117 -15.50 -6.72 -27.65
C TYR A 117 -15.46 -5.25 -27.22
N VAL A 118 -14.67 -4.43 -27.93
CA VAL A 118 -14.57 -2.98 -27.67
C VAL A 118 -15.90 -2.29 -27.97
N VAL A 119 -16.54 -2.63 -29.10
CA VAL A 119 -17.85 -2.04 -29.49
C VAL A 119 -18.95 -2.44 -28.49
N LEU A 120 -18.97 -3.71 -28.05
CA LEU A 120 -19.91 -4.18 -27.03
C LEU A 120 -19.73 -3.46 -25.69
N SER A 121 -18.48 -3.16 -25.32
CA SER A 121 -18.15 -2.44 -24.08
C SER A 121 -18.68 -1.01 -24.11
N PHE A 122 -18.51 -0.30 -25.23
CA PHE A 122 -19.06 1.06 -25.39
C PHE A 122 -20.59 1.09 -25.39
N ALA A 123 -21.25 0.09 -25.97
CA ALA A 123 -22.71 -0.01 -25.95
C ALA A 123 -23.27 -0.27 -24.53
N LEU A 124 -22.58 -1.10 -23.74
CA LEU A 124 -22.93 -1.37 -22.35
C LEU A 124 -22.78 -0.12 -21.46
N VAL A 125 -21.68 0.63 -21.63
CA VAL A 125 -21.45 1.85 -20.87
C VAL A 125 -22.51 2.92 -21.21
N GLY A 126 -22.86 3.06 -22.49
CA GLY A 126 -23.90 4.00 -22.93
C GLY A 126 -25.29 3.69 -22.35
N THR A 127 -25.65 2.40 -22.27
CA THR A 127 -26.93 1.98 -21.68
C THR A 127 -26.99 2.20 -20.17
N VAL A 128 -25.91 1.88 -19.44
CA VAL A 128 -25.83 2.15 -17.99
C VAL A 128 -25.91 3.66 -17.70
N ALA A 129 -25.20 4.49 -18.46
CA ALA A 129 -25.26 5.94 -18.32
C ALA A 129 -26.68 6.48 -18.56
N GLY A 130 -27.40 5.95 -19.56
CA GLY A 130 -28.79 6.31 -19.84
C GLY A 130 -29.74 5.95 -18.69
N VAL A 131 -29.59 4.79 -18.07
CA VAL A 131 -30.40 4.36 -16.91
C VAL A 131 -30.15 5.27 -15.71
N VAL A 132 -28.89 5.62 -15.43
CA VAL A 132 -28.54 6.51 -14.33
C VAL A 132 -29.15 7.90 -14.53
N LEU A 133 -29.07 8.45 -15.74
CA LEU A 133 -29.71 9.73 -16.08
C LEU A 133 -31.22 9.70 -15.87
N ALA A 134 -31.89 8.62 -16.30
CA ALA A 134 -33.33 8.46 -16.11
C ALA A 134 -33.71 8.41 -14.61
N VAL A 135 -32.95 7.68 -13.79
CA VAL A 135 -33.16 7.61 -12.33
C VAL A 135 -32.99 8.98 -11.68
N VAL A 136 -31.97 9.75 -12.07
CA VAL A 136 -31.74 11.11 -11.55
C VAL A 136 -32.90 12.03 -11.92
N VAL A 137 -33.39 11.99 -13.16
CA VAL A 137 -34.55 12.80 -13.59
C VAL A 137 -35.80 12.42 -12.80
N ILE A 138 -36.08 11.13 -12.61
CA ILE A 138 -37.22 10.67 -11.80
C ILE A 138 -37.09 11.13 -10.35
N TYR A 139 -35.89 11.08 -9.78
CA TYR A 139 -35.62 11.56 -8.43
C TYR A 139 -35.87 13.07 -8.30
N LEU A 140 -35.40 13.87 -9.26
CA LEU A 140 -35.61 15.32 -9.28
C LEU A 140 -37.10 15.67 -9.45
N CYS A 141 -37.82 14.98 -10.33
CA CYS A 141 -39.27 15.15 -10.49
C CYS A 141 -40.04 14.81 -9.21
N LYS A 142 -39.68 13.70 -8.53
CA LYS A 142 -40.29 13.34 -7.23
C LYS A 142 -39.96 14.35 -6.14
N ARG A 143 -38.72 14.85 -6.09
CA ARG A 143 -38.29 15.88 -5.12
C ARG A 143 -39.05 17.19 -5.35
N HIS A 144 -39.21 17.60 -6.60
CA HIS A 144 -39.94 18.80 -6.96
C HIS A 144 -41.43 18.68 -6.62
N SER A 145 -42.06 17.52 -6.90
CA SER A 145 -43.45 17.26 -6.52
C SER A 145 -43.67 17.30 -5.01
N ARG A 146 -42.78 16.66 -4.23
CA ARG A 146 -42.81 16.70 -2.76
C ARG A 146 -42.60 18.11 -2.21
N SER A 147 -41.71 18.89 -2.80
CA SER A 147 -41.50 20.30 -2.44
C SER A 147 -42.77 21.12 -2.66
N LYS A 148 -43.44 20.91 -3.80
CA LYS A 148 -44.69 21.59 -4.14
C LYS A 148 -45.83 21.22 -3.20
N GLN A 149 -45.92 19.95 -2.78
CA GLN A 149 -46.89 19.49 -1.76
C GLN A 149 -46.63 20.10 -0.37
N LYS A 150 -45.34 20.23 0.03
CA LYS A 150 -44.99 20.91 1.28
C LYS A 150 -45.31 22.40 1.24
N LEU A 151 -45.09 23.05 0.08
CA LEU A 151 -45.43 24.46 -0.11
C LEU A 151 -46.95 24.68 -0.11
N SER A 152 -47.75 23.76 -0.68
CA SER A 152 -49.21 23.84 -0.64
C SER A 152 -49.76 23.63 0.77
N GLN A 153 -49.15 22.74 1.57
CA GLN A 153 -49.52 22.54 2.98
C GLN A 153 -49.23 23.78 3.85
N LEU A 154 -48.14 24.50 3.55
CA LEU A 154 -47.82 25.77 4.21
C LEU A 154 -48.76 26.91 3.80
N ALA A 155 -49.32 26.88 2.59
CA ALA A 155 -50.27 27.88 2.11
C ALA A 155 -51.69 27.68 2.65
N THR A 156 -52.08 26.45 3.02
CA THR A 156 -53.42 26.15 3.56
C THR A 156 -53.54 26.35 5.07
N ASN A 157 -52.45 26.31 5.83
CA ASN A 157 -52.45 26.52 7.27
C ASN A 157 -52.10 27.97 7.61
N GLY A 158 -52.93 28.89 7.15
CA GLY A 158 -52.91 30.28 7.59
C GLY A 158 -53.66 30.43 8.92
N ASP A 159 -53.06 30.00 10.02
CA ASP A 159 -53.40 30.57 11.33
C ASP A 159 -52.19 30.47 12.28
N GLY A 160 -51.72 31.62 12.76
CA GLY A 160 -50.47 31.83 13.49
C GLY A 160 -50.44 31.26 14.91
N SER A 161 -51.11 30.14 15.18
CA SER A 161 -51.32 29.58 16.51
C SER A 161 -50.31 28.49 16.90
N GLU A 162 -49.67 27.78 15.97
CA GLU A 162 -48.78 26.64 16.32
C GLU A 162 -47.40 27.09 16.79
N ALA A 163 -46.80 28.12 16.18
CA ALA A 163 -45.47 28.61 16.55
C ALA A 163 -45.41 29.19 17.98
N THR A 164 -46.53 29.72 18.49
CA THR A 164 -46.63 30.23 19.87
C THR A 164 -46.69 29.11 20.90
N LYS A 165 -47.20 27.93 20.52
CA LYS A 165 -47.37 26.78 21.41
C LYS A 165 -46.04 26.05 21.66
N ASP A 166 -45.26 25.87 20.60
CA ASP A 166 -43.93 25.24 20.69
C ASP A 166 -42.94 26.09 21.51
N TYR A 167 -43.04 27.42 21.43
CA TYR A 167 -42.23 28.32 22.26
C TYR A 167 -42.61 28.24 23.75
N GLN A 168 -43.91 28.12 24.06
CA GLN A 168 -44.38 27.99 25.44
C GLN A 168 -43.98 26.64 26.08
N ASP A 169 -43.97 25.55 25.31
CA ASP A 169 -43.55 24.23 25.80
C ASP A 169 -42.02 24.15 26.06
N LEU A 170 -41.21 24.82 25.23
CA LEU A 170 -39.76 24.96 25.46
C LEU A 170 -39.43 25.77 26.73
N CYS A 171 -40.22 26.81 27.03
CA CYS A 171 -40.10 27.57 28.28
C CYS A 171 -40.51 26.73 29.51
N ARG A 172 -41.49 25.83 29.36
CA ARG A 172 -41.96 24.93 30.44
C ARG A 172 -40.93 23.86 30.80
N GLN A 173 -40.30 23.24 29.81
CA GLN A 173 -39.28 22.20 30.02
C GLN A 173 -38.02 22.75 30.69
N ARG A 174 -37.67 24.02 30.44
CA ARG A 174 -36.47 24.66 31.03
C ARG A 174 -36.65 25.02 32.52
N MET A 175 -37.88 25.20 32.99
CA MET A 175 -38.20 25.53 34.39
C MET A 175 -38.35 24.30 35.29
N GLN A 176 -38.50 23.09 34.74
CA GLN A 176 -38.60 21.83 35.52
C GLN A 176 -37.23 21.25 35.92
N GLY A 177 -36.11 21.82 35.45
CA GLY A 177 -34.75 21.30 35.67
C GLY A 177 -33.98 21.82 36.88
N LYS A 178 -34.57 22.62 37.78
CA LYS A 178 -33.89 23.14 38.99
C LYS A 178 -34.85 23.29 40.17
N THR A 179 -34.97 22.26 41.03
CA THR A 179 -35.28 22.39 42.47
C THR A 179 -35.11 21.06 43.22
N SER A 180 -34.26 21.08 44.27
CA SER A 180 -34.36 20.38 45.59
C SER A 180 -34.32 18.83 45.61
N GLU A 181 -33.21 18.18 46.03
CA GLU A 181 -32.73 17.85 47.40
C GLU A 181 -33.40 16.63 48.10
N LYS A 182 -32.54 15.64 48.42
CA LYS A 182 -32.49 14.58 49.48
C LYS A 182 -33.77 14.11 50.21
N PRO A 183 -33.89 12.80 50.55
CA PRO A 183 -33.49 12.34 51.90
C PRO A 183 -32.84 10.93 52.01
N GLU A 184 -32.31 10.64 53.22
CA GLU A 184 -31.48 9.50 53.68
C GLU A 184 -32.22 8.15 53.90
N PRO A 185 -31.48 7.01 54.10
CA PRO A 185 -32.07 5.67 54.25
C PRO A 185 -32.09 5.14 55.69
N LEU A 186 -33.09 4.31 56.04
CA LEU A 186 -33.09 3.44 57.22
C LEU A 186 -33.62 2.02 56.89
N HIS A 187 -32.76 1.04 57.20
CA HIS A 187 -32.97 -0.35 57.68
C HIS A 187 -33.85 -1.40 56.96
N ALA A 188 -33.14 -2.48 56.61
CA ALA A 188 -33.32 -3.88 57.05
C ALA A 188 -34.11 -4.92 56.21
N ALA A 189 -33.35 -5.97 55.88
CA ALA A 189 -33.65 -7.41 55.87
C ALA A 189 -34.51 -8.04 54.75
N GLY A 190 -33.92 -9.04 54.06
CA GLY A 190 -34.63 -10.24 53.64
C GLY A 190 -34.43 -10.75 52.19
N SER A 191 -33.46 -11.67 52.02
CA SER A 191 -33.63 -12.97 51.34
C SER A 191 -33.98 -13.09 49.83
N ARG A 192 -33.09 -13.84 49.13
CA ARG A 192 -33.31 -14.82 48.02
C ARG A 192 -33.13 -14.44 46.54
N ILE A 193 -32.01 -14.95 45.98
CA ILE A 193 -31.82 -15.89 44.85
C ILE A 193 -32.34 -15.54 43.42
N ASN A 194 -31.39 -15.67 42.47
CA ASN A 194 -31.44 -16.01 41.03
C ASN A 194 -31.78 -14.97 39.93
N SER A 195 -30.73 -14.73 39.12
CA SER A 195 -30.65 -15.06 37.69
C SER A 195 -30.78 -13.95 36.63
N VAL A 196 -29.85 -14.06 35.67
CA VAL A 196 -29.83 -13.67 34.25
C VAL A 196 -29.67 -12.20 33.86
N SER A 197 -28.52 -11.95 33.24
CA SER A 197 -28.21 -11.16 32.04
C SER A 197 -29.19 -10.08 31.57
N GLU A 198 -28.72 -8.83 31.47
CA GLU A 198 -28.61 -8.08 30.20
C GLU A 198 -28.05 -6.66 30.41
N THR A 199 -26.99 -6.36 29.65
CA THR A 199 -26.67 -5.07 29.00
C THR A 199 -27.09 -3.76 29.68
N GLN A 200 -26.19 -3.21 30.52
CA GLN A 200 -26.18 -1.78 30.84
C GLN A 200 -25.22 -1.00 29.93
N VAL A 201 -25.82 -0.20 29.06
CA VAL A 201 -25.22 0.94 28.36
C VAL A 201 -24.64 1.90 29.39
N ARG A 202 -23.31 2.07 29.43
CA ARG A 202 -22.65 3.13 30.22
C ARG A 202 -22.43 4.35 29.34
N SER A 203 -23.07 5.45 29.71
CA SER A 203 -22.82 6.80 29.19
C SER A 203 -21.37 7.24 29.47
N PRO A 204 -20.74 8.06 28.59
CA PRO A 204 -19.37 8.49 28.78
C PRO A 204 -19.32 9.66 29.78
N SER A 205 -18.72 9.44 30.95
CA SER A 205 -18.34 10.50 31.86
C SER A 205 -16.91 10.96 31.59
N SER A 206 -16.79 12.27 31.44
CA SER A 206 -15.63 13.11 31.22
C SER A 206 -14.48 12.87 32.20
N ARG A 207 -13.26 12.91 31.65
CA ARG A 207 -11.99 13.33 32.29
C ARG A 207 -11.44 12.46 33.42
N SER A 208 -10.52 11.56 33.05
CA SER A 208 -9.29 11.32 33.82
C SER A 208 -8.21 10.70 32.93
N SER A 209 -7.09 11.39 32.80
CA SER A 209 -5.89 10.99 32.08
C SER A 209 -5.11 9.95 32.87
N THR A 210 -5.35 8.66 32.62
CA THR A 210 -4.39 7.58 32.82
C THR A 210 -4.75 6.43 31.90
N SER A 211 -3.76 5.94 31.15
CA SER A 211 -3.81 4.79 30.25
C SER A 211 -4.74 3.65 30.68
N SER A 212 -5.89 3.52 30.04
CA SER A 212 -6.65 2.27 30.00
C SER A 212 -6.34 1.56 28.69
N TRP A 213 -5.20 0.85 28.68
CA TRP A 213 -4.92 -0.14 27.65
C TRP A 213 -5.76 -1.38 27.96
N SER A 214 -6.59 -1.84 27.04
CA SER A 214 -7.23 -3.15 27.20
C SER A 214 -6.17 -4.24 27.06
N GLU A 215 -5.95 -5.02 28.12
CA GLU A 215 -5.06 -6.18 28.08
C GLU A 215 -5.64 -7.32 27.22
N GLU A 216 -6.96 -7.35 26.98
CA GLU A 216 -7.61 -8.36 26.15
C GLU A 216 -7.03 -8.38 24.72
N PRO A 217 -6.67 -9.56 24.19
CA PRO A 217 -6.33 -9.71 22.78
C PRO A 217 -7.54 -9.33 21.94
N ALA A 218 -7.33 -8.56 20.87
CA ALA A 218 -8.38 -8.28 19.90
C ALA A 218 -8.94 -9.63 19.40
N ALA A 219 -10.25 -9.83 19.49
CA ALA A 219 -10.90 -11.06 19.06
C ALA A 219 -10.51 -11.33 17.60
N THR A 220 -9.76 -12.41 17.37
CA THR A 220 -9.40 -12.86 16.03
C THR A 220 -10.58 -13.64 15.48
N ASN A 221 -11.13 -13.23 14.33
CA ASN A 221 -12.17 -14.02 13.63
C ASN A 221 -11.55 -15.21 12.84
N MET A 222 -10.35 -15.64 13.22
CA MET A 222 -9.64 -16.72 12.55
C MET A 222 -10.11 -18.06 13.11
N ASP A 223 -10.64 -18.92 12.25
CA ASP A 223 -10.97 -20.29 12.64
C ASP A 223 -9.69 -21.15 12.77
N ILE A 224 -9.75 -22.18 13.64
CA ILE A 224 -8.61 -23.05 13.97
C ILE A 224 -8.05 -23.72 12.71
N SER A 225 -8.93 -24.17 11.80
CA SER A 225 -8.54 -24.81 10.54
C SER A 225 -7.71 -23.90 9.63
N THR A 226 -8.13 -22.64 9.47
CA THR A 226 -7.44 -21.63 8.66
C THR A 226 -6.07 -21.34 9.27
N GLY A 227 -6.00 -21.23 10.60
CA GLY A 227 -4.72 -21.06 11.30
C GLY A 227 -3.75 -22.21 11.01
N HIS A 228 -4.20 -23.47 11.05
CA HIS A 228 -3.34 -24.62 10.72
C HIS A 228 -2.91 -24.67 9.25
N ILE A 229 -3.80 -24.30 8.31
CA ILE A 229 -3.46 -24.21 6.88
C ILE A 229 -2.37 -23.17 6.65
N VAL A 230 -2.56 -21.96 7.20
CA VAL A 230 -1.56 -20.89 7.06
C VAL A 230 -0.25 -21.28 7.72
N LEU A 231 -0.29 -21.86 8.92
CA LEU A 231 0.94 -22.30 9.60
C LEU A 231 1.68 -23.36 8.78
N SER A 232 0.98 -24.36 8.25
CA SER A 232 1.57 -25.38 7.39
C SER A 232 2.17 -24.77 6.11
N TYR A 233 1.48 -23.80 5.50
CA TYR A 233 1.97 -23.08 4.34
C TYR A 233 3.27 -22.32 4.68
N MET A 234 3.28 -21.55 5.78
CA MET A 234 4.47 -20.76 6.16
C MET A 234 5.66 -21.66 6.52
N GLU A 235 5.42 -22.76 7.26
CA GLU A 235 6.46 -23.72 7.61
C GLU A 235 7.05 -24.42 6.38
N ASP A 236 6.22 -24.74 5.37
CA ASP A 236 6.70 -25.31 4.11
C ASP A 236 7.66 -24.35 3.40
N HIS A 237 7.33 -23.06 3.33
CA HIS A 237 8.20 -22.03 2.71
C HIS A 237 9.52 -21.86 3.46
N LEU A 238 9.47 -21.94 4.80
CA LEU A 238 10.67 -21.80 5.63
C LEU A 238 11.59 -23.04 5.52
N LYS A 239 11.02 -24.23 5.29
CA LYS A 239 11.78 -25.48 5.10
C LYS A 239 12.29 -25.65 3.66
N ASN A 240 11.55 -25.18 2.67
CA ASN A 240 11.89 -25.31 1.25
C ASN A 240 12.64 -24.07 0.72
N GLN A 241 13.96 -24.10 0.83
CA GLN A 241 14.82 -22.98 0.41
C GLN A 241 14.74 -22.69 -1.09
N ASP A 242 14.64 -23.71 -1.93
CA ASP A 242 14.55 -23.54 -3.40
C ASP A 242 13.29 -22.77 -3.78
N ARG A 243 12.16 -23.10 -3.15
CA ARG A 243 10.89 -22.38 -3.35
C ARG A 243 11.01 -20.92 -2.93
N LEU A 244 11.57 -20.68 -1.73
CA LEU A 244 11.78 -19.33 -1.22
C LEU A 244 12.70 -18.51 -2.14
N ASP A 245 13.73 -19.14 -2.72
CA ASP A 245 14.61 -18.53 -3.71
C ASP A 245 13.86 -18.17 -5.00
N CYS A 246 13.07 -19.09 -5.54
CA CYS A 246 12.24 -18.83 -6.72
C CYS A 246 11.26 -17.66 -6.50
N GLU A 247 10.54 -17.65 -5.38
CA GLU A 247 9.60 -16.58 -5.04
C GLU A 247 10.32 -15.24 -4.83
N TRP A 248 11.44 -15.24 -4.09
CA TRP A 248 12.23 -14.04 -3.90
C TRP A 248 12.78 -13.50 -5.23
N ASN A 249 13.25 -14.37 -6.12
CA ASN A 249 13.75 -13.96 -7.44
C ASN A 249 12.62 -13.36 -8.30
N ALA A 250 11.44 -13.98 -8.30
CA ALA A 250 10.27 -13.46 -9.01
C ALA A 250 9.90 -12.06 -8.50
N VAL A 251 9.70 -11.92 -7.18
CA VAL A 251 9.34 -10.64 -6.57
C VAL A 251 10.45 -9.61 -6.74
N SER A 252 11.73 -10.00 -6.64
CA SER A 252 12.88 -9.10 -6.85
C SER A 252 12.98 -8.55 -8.27
N SER A 253 12.54 -9.33 -9.26
CA SER A 253 12.45 -8.90 -10.67
C SER A 253 11.16 -8.13 -10.99
N TYR A 254 10.24 -8.04 -10.03
CA TYR A 254 8.96 -7.35 -10.20
C TYR A 254 9.16 -5.85 -10.43
N ILE A 255 8.45 -5.31 -11.41
CA ILE A 255 8.42 -3.89 -11.73
C ILE A 255 6.95 -3.47 -11.76
N ALA A 256 6.60 -2.51 -10.91
CA ALA A 256 5.26 -1.94 -10.86
C ALA A 256 4.88 -1.27 -12.18
N ASP A 257 3.59 -1.33 -12.52
CA ASP A 257 3.00 -0.57 -13.62
C ASP A 257 1.71 0.13 -13.13
N PRO A 258 1.68 1.47 -13.04
CA PRO A 258 2.73 2.42 -13.42
C PRO A 258 3.88 2.53 -12.40
N SER A 259 5.09 2.86 -12.87
CA SER A 259 6.29 3.07 -12.05
C SER A 259 6.96 4.44 -12.24
N SER A 260 6.21 5.44 -12.72
CA SER A 260 6.72 6.81 -12.93
C SER A 260 7.13 7.47 -11.61
N THR A 261 8.27 8.16 -11.60
CA THR A 261 8.82 8.89 -10.42
C THR A 261 9.26 10.31 -10.76
N LYS A 262 8.65 10.91 -11.79
CA LYS A 262 9.11 12.18 -12.39
C LYS A 262 9.10 13.33 -11.39
N VAL A 263 8.12 13.37 -10.48
CA VAL A 263 8.04 14.44 -9.48
C VAL A 263 9.19 14.32 -8.48
N ALA A 264 9.54 13.09 -8.09
CA ALA A 264 10.61 12.83 -7.14
C ALA A 264 12.01 13.10 -7.70
N THR A 265 12.18 12.89 -9.02
CA THR A 265 13.45 13.11 -9.73
C THR A 265 13.58 14.52 -10.31
N ASP A 266 12.56 15.37 -10.17
CA ASP A 266 12.64 16.78 -10.52
C ASP A 266 13.77 17.47 -9.74
N GLN A 267 14.53 18.33 -10.43
CA GLN A 267 15.70 19.01 -9.88
C GLN A 267 15.38 19.79 -8.59
N SER A 268 14.17 20.32 -8.45
CA SER A 268 13.70 21.03 -7.26
C SER A 268 13.52 20.11 -6.04
N ASN A 269 13.24 18.83 -6.27
CA ASN A 269 12.88 17.84 -5.25
C ASN A 269 13.99 16.87 -4.91
N MET A 270 15.01 16.71 -5.77
CA MET A 270 16.13 15.77 -5.55
C MET A 270 16.77 15.92 -4.15
N ARG A 271 16.95 17.16 -3.67
CA ARG A 271 17.52 17.45 -2.34
C ARG A 271 16.65 16.97 -1.18
N LYS A 272 15.36 16.72 -1.39
CA LYS A 272 14.41 16.22 -0.37
C LYS A 272 14.44 14.69 -0.27
N ASN A 273 15.17 14.00 -1.14
CA ASN A 273 15.37 12.55 -1.09
C ASN A 273 16.64 12.21 -0.31
N ARG A 274 16.54 11.29 0.66
CA ARG A 274 17.70 10.79 1.41
C ARG A 274 18.61 9.92 0.53
N PHE A 275 18.00 9.14 -0.36
CA PHE A 275 18.68 8.26 -1.30
C PHE A 275 18.28 8.63 -2.73
N ALA A 276 19.25 8.57 -3.65
CA ALA A 276 19.08 9.01 -5.03
C ALA A 276 18.28 8.02 -5.89
N ASP A 277 18.08 6.80 -5.40
CA ASP A 277 17.45 5.66 -6.08
C ASP A 277 16.14 5.22 -5.42
N ILE A 278 15.74 5.85 -4.31
CA ILE A 278 14.52 5.51 -3.58
C ILE A 278 13.53 6.67 -3.63
N HIS A 279 12.46 6.47 -4.38
CA HIS A 279 11.46 7.50 -4.66
C HIS A 279 10.03 6.98 -4.44
N PRO A 280 9.07 7.85 -4.09
CA PRO A 280 7.67 7.52 -4.22
C PRO A 280 7.29 7.50 -5.73
N TYR A 281 6.33 6.65 -6.11
CA TYR A 281 5.73 6.75 -7.44
C TYR A 281 4.79 7.95 -7.53
N ASP A 282 4.66 8.50 -8.72
CA ASP A 282 3.85 9.69 -9.00
C ASP A 282 2.36 9.45 -8.67
N HIS A 283 1.85 8.23 -8.87
CA HIS A 283 0.44 7.87 -8.64
C HIS A 283 0.09 7.64 -7.17
N SER A 284 1.07 7.29 -6.33
CA SER A 284 0.86 6.91 -4.93
C SER A 284 1.53 7.84 -3.92
N ARG A 285 2.27 8.86 -4.38
CA ARG A 285 2.95 9.82 -3.49
C ARG A 285 1.97 10.59 -2.62
N VAL A 286 2.43 10.95 -1.43
CA VAL A 286 1.73 11.95 -0.61
C VAL A 286 1.98 13.33 -1.20
N ILE A 287 0.91 14.11 -1.34
CA ILE A 287 0.92 15.47 -1.88
C ILE A 287 0.60 16.43 -0.75
N LEU A 288 1.56 17.28 -0.40
CA LEU A 288 1.38 18.30 0.65
C LEU A 288 0.64 19.52 0.10
N SER A 289 -0.16 20.16 0.94
CA SER A 289 -0.79 21.44 0.56
C SER A 289 0.28 22.53 0.38
N SER A 290 0.44 23.01 -0.86
CA SER A 290 1.42 24.07 -1.17
C SER A 290 1.13 25.38 -0.46
N ASN A 291 -0.13 25.64 -0.07
CA ASN A 291 -0.54 26.86 0.63
C ASN A 291 -0.04 26.93 2.08
N SER A 292 0.34 25.78 2.65
CA SER A 292 0.75 25.64 4.06
C SER A 292 2.23 25.26 4.21
N ASN A 293 2.97 25.13 3.11
CA ASN A 293 4.33 24.62 3.09
C ASN A 293 5.37 25.76 3.08
N VAL A 294 6.39 25.68 3.94
CA VAL A 294 7.56 26.59 4.00
C VAL A 294 8.23 26.83 2.65
N SER A 295 8.26 25.77 1.83
CA SER A 295 9.01 25.71 0.58
C SER A 295 8.15 25.95 -0.67
N ASN A 296 6.84 26.22 -0.52
CA ASN A 296 5.87 26.28 -1.62
C ASN A 296 5.92 25.05 -2.55
N SER A 297 6.33 23.90 -2.02
CA SER A 297 6.44 22.62 -2.71
C SER A 297 5.40 21.67 -2.15
N ASP A 298 4.82 20.82 -3.01
CA ASP A 298 3.90 19.75 -2.61
C ASP A 298 4.63 18.43 -2.31
N TYR A 299 5.96 18.42 -2.42
CA TYR A 299 6.75 17.20 -2.44
C TYR A 299 7.28 16.81 -1.06
N ILE A 300 7.03 15.54 -0.72
CA ILE A 300 7.69 14.77 0.34
C ILE A 300 7.93 13.35 -0.18
N ASN A 301 9.05 12.72 0.21
CA ASN A 301 9.33 11.33 -0.13
C ASN A 301 8.52 10.39 0.76
N ALA A 302 7.23 10.24 0.44
CA ALA A 302 6.29 9.38 1.13
C ALA A 302 5.26 8.82 0.14
N SER A 303 4.78 7.61 0.40
CA SER A 303 3.80 6.90 -0.42
C SER A 303 2.64 6.40 0.43
N TYR A 304 1.43 6.52 -0.08
CA TYR A 304 0.28 5.82 0.48
C TYR A 304 0.39 4.33 0.20
N ILE A 305 0.15 3.51 1.22
CA ILE A 305 0.02 2.06 1.09
C ILE A 305 -1.40 1.68 1.55
N THR A 306 -2.19 1.20 0.61
CA THR A 306 -3.55 0.74 0.77
C THR A 306 -3.57 -0.79 0.93
N ASP A 307 -4.48 -1.27 1.77
CA ASP A 307 -4.79 -2.70 1.90
C ASP A 307 -5.91 -3.05 0.90
N HIS A 308 -7.17 -3.03 1.35
CA HIS A 308 -8.33 -3.40 0.53
C HIS A 308 -9.18 -2.19 0.07
N ASP A 309 -9.24 -1.10 0.85
CA ASP A 309 -9.98 0.10 0.48
C ASP A 309 -9.02 1.16 -0.08
N PRO A 310 -9.04 1.42 -1.41
CA PRO A 310 -8.13 2.39 -2.03
C PRO A 310 -8.39 3.82 -1.57
N ARG A 311 -9.54 4.10 -0.94
CA ARG A 311 -9.88 5.44 -0.43
C ARG A 311 -9.31 5.71 0.96
N ASN A 312 -8.92 4.67 1.67
CA ASN A 312 -8.48 4.74 3.06
C ASN A 312 -7.11 4.05 3.18
N PRO A 313 -5.99 4.78 2.93
CA PRO A 313 -4.66 4.20 3.07
C PRO A 313 -4.46 3.68 4.49
N ALA A 314 -3.95 2.46 4.59
CA ALA A 314 -3.63 1.86 5.89
C ALA A 314 -2.34 2.46 6.45
N TYR A 315 -1.40 2.78 5.56
CA TYR A 315 -0.09 3.30 5.93
C TYR A 315 0.33 4.47 5.04
N VAL A 316 1.21 5.30 5.59
CA VAL A 316 2.08 6.20 4.84
C VAL A 316 3.50 5.72 5.06
N ALA A 317 4.11 5.15 4.02
CA ALA A 317 5.50 4.71 4.04
C ALA A 317 6.41 5.85 3.60
N THR A 318 7.35 6.28 4.44
CA THR A 318 8.20 7.46 4.20
C THR A 318 9.66 7.20 4.57
N GLN A 319 10.57 7.97 4.00
CA GLN A 319 11.97 7.98 4.45
C GLN A 319 12.12 8.59 5.85
N GLY A 320 13.24 8.32 6.52
CA GLY A 320 13.65 9.02 7.74
C GLY A 320 13.92 10.50 7.44
N PRO A 321 13.27 11.46 8.14
CA PRO A 321 13.38 12.88 7.82
C PRO A 321 14.83 13.38 7.73
N LEU A 322 15.08 14.28 6.78
CA LEU A 322 16.30 15.06 6.66
C LEU A 322 16.17 16.35 7.48
N PRO A 323 17.26 17.03 7.86
CA PRO A 323 17.19 18.28 8.62
C PRO A 323 16.24 19.32 8.00
N HIS A 324 16.28 19.47 6.67
CA HIS A 324 15.43 20.42 5.94
C HIS A 324 14.06 19.87 5.51
N THR A 325 13.70 18.63 5.85
CA THR A 325 12.39 18.05 5.54
C THR A 325 11.57 17.72 6.81
N VAL A 326 12.04 18.12 8.00
CA VAL A 326 11.30 17.91 9.26
C VAL A 326 9.95 18.65 9.25
N ALA A 327 9.93 19.89 8.74
CA ALA A 327 8.68 20.65 8.63
C ALA A 327 7.68 19.99 7.66
N ASP A 328 8.16 19.52 6.50
CA ASP A 328 7.37 18.74 5.53
C ASP A 328 6.79 17.47 6.18
N PHE A 329 7.58 16.78 7.01
CA PHE A 329 7.14 15.57 7.72
C PHE A 329 6.02 15.86 8.72
N TRP A 330 6.12 16.90 9.55
CA TRP A 330 5.04 17.25 10.48
C TRP A 330 3.80 17.80 9.79
N GLN A 331 3.97 18.52 8.67
CA GLN A 331 2.85 18.90 7.81
C GLN A 331 2.13 17.65 7.28
N MET A 332 2.87 16.65 6.79
CA MET A 332 2.29 15.37 6.37
C MET A 332 1.50 14.70 7.49
N VAL A 333 2.10 14.55 8.68
CA VAL A 333 1.44 13.94 9.85
C VAL A 333 0.13 14.68 10.18
N TRP A 334 0.14 16.01 10.12
CA TRP A 334 -1.03 16.85 10.36
C TRP A 334 -2.12 16.70 9.28
N GLU A 335 -1.76 16.82 8.00
CA GLU A 335 -2.71 16.77 6.88
C GLU A 335 -3.35 15.38 6.74
N GLN A 336 -2.59 14.31 7.01
CA GLN A 336 -3.08 12.94 6.91
C GLN A 336 -3.93 12.48 8.09
N GLY A 337 -4.08 13.29 9.14
CA GLY A 337 -4.79 12.84 10.33
C GLY A 337 -4.03 11.81 11.16
N SER A 338 -2.76 11.52 10.83
CA SER A 338 -2.00 10.44 11.46
C SER A 338 -1.74 10.73 12.93
N VAL A 339 -2.19 9.82 13.79
CA VAL A 339 -1.96 9.86 15.24
C VAL A 339 -0.96 8.82 15.72
N VAL A 340 -0.45 7.98 14.81
CA VAL A 340 0.55 6.93 15.09
C VAL A 340 1.70 7.05 14.12
N ILE A 341 2.92 7.07 14.67
CA ILE A 341 4.18 6.99 13.93
C ILE A 341 4.93 5.75 14.38
N VAL A 342 5.41 4.94 13.43
CA VAL A 342 6.26 3.78 13.65
C VAL A 342 7.64 4.07 13.06
N MET A 343 8.63 4.23 13.95
CA MET A 343 10.03 4.48 13.62
C MET A 343 10.85 3.21 13.83
N LEU A 344 11.42 2.67 12.76
CA LEU A 344 12.10 1.37 12.74
C LEU A 344 13.63 1.50 12.61
N THR A 345 14.21 2.62 13.04
CA THR A 345 15.65 2.87 12.87
C THR A 345 16.20 3.74 14.00
N LYS A 346 17.50 3.59 14.31
CA LYS A 346 18.22 4.56 15.13
C LYS A 346 18.53 5.82 14.31
N LEU A 347 18.88 6.91 14.99
CA LEU A 347 19.33 8.13 14.30
C LEU A 347 20.65 7.91 13.56
N VAL A 348 21.57 7.17 14.19
CA VAL A 348 22.90 6.84 13.67
C VAL A 348 23.17 5.35 13.88
N GLU A 349 23.75 4.71 12.88
CA GLU A 349 24.18 3.31 12.92
C GLU A 349 25.52 3.19 12.20
N ASN A 350 26.52 2.55 12.82
CA ASN A 350 27.87 2.39 12.25
C ASN A 350 28.49 3.71 11.73
N GLY A 351 28.22 4.84 12.39
CA GLY A 351 28.67 6.17 12.00
C GLY A 351 27.88 6.84 10.87
N ALA A 352 26.95 6.13 10.22
CA ALA A 352 26.07 6.68 9.19
C ALA A 352 24.79 7.27 9.80
N THR A 353 24.40 8.48 9.36
CA THR A 353 23.14 9.11 9.79
C THR A 353 21.97 8.54 9.01
N LEU A 354 21.14 7.73 9.67
CA LEU A 354 19.98 7.07 9.08
C LEU A 354 18.70 7.91 9.17
N CYS A 355 18.56 8.72 10.22
CA CYS A 355 17.40 9.58 10.42
C CYS A 355 17.82 10.83 11.18
N HIS A 356 17.32 12.00 10.78
CA HIS A 356 17.44 13.19 11.61
C HIS A 356 16.40 13.12 12.73
N ARG A 357 16.72 13.65 13.90
CA ARG A 357 15.74 13.75 14.98
C ARG A 357 14.72 14.83 14.63
N TYR A 358 13.45 14.43 14.52
CA TYR A 358 12.34 15.31 14.17
C TYR A 358 11.44 15.61 15.37
N TRP A 359 11.89 15.38 16.59
CA TRP A 359 11.14 15.61 17.81
C TRP A 359 12.01 16.27 18.89
N PRO A 360 11.43 17.01 19.84
CA PRO A 360 12.17 17.63 20.94
C PRO A 360 12.71 16.58 21.92
N GLU A 361 13.88 16.83 22.53
CA GLU A 361 14.36 16.03 23.67
C GLU A 361 13.49 16.24 24.91
N GLU A 362 13.13 17.50 25.16
CA GLU A 362 12.34 17.95 26.30
C GLU A 362 11.49 19.14 25.88
N GLY A 363 10.33 19.34 26.53
CA GLY A 363 9.47 20.47 26.23
C GLY A 363 8.92 20.41 24.80
N SER A 364 9.07 21.50 24.04
CA SER A 364 8.51 21.63 22.70
C SER A 364 9.46 22.28 21.70
N ASP A 365 9.41 21.78 20.47
CA ASP A 365 10.06 22.37 19.30
C ASP A 365 9.00 22.88 18.32
N LEU A 366 9.35 23.94 17.58
CA LEU A 366 8.52 24.50 16.52
C LEU A 366 9.04 24.11 15.14
N TYR A 367 8.24 23.34 14.39
CA TYR A 367 8.51 22.97 13.01
C TYR A 367 7.53 23.71 12.08
N HIS A 368 7.96 24.88 11.61
CA HIS A 368 7.12 25.84 10.89
C HIS A 368 5.92 26.32 11.72
N ILE A 369 4.71 25.86 11.40
CA ILE A 369 3.46 26.18 12.12
C ILE A 369 3.02 25.07 13.08
N HIS A 370 3.78 23.97 13.13
CA HIS A 370 3.48 22.81 13.94
C HIS A 370 4.38 22.81 15.19
N GLU A 371 3.78 23.12 16.33
CA GLU A 371 4.44 23.00 17.63
C GLU A 371 4.27 21.56 18.13
N VAL A 372 5.39 20.89 18.40
CA VAL A 372 5.43 19.51 18.87
C VAL A 372 5.98 19.51 20.28
N HIS A 373 5.17 19.08 21.24
CA HIS A 373 5.55 19.00 22.64
C HIS A 373 5.68 17.54 23.07
N LEU A 374 6.82 17.14 23.64
CA LEU A 374 7.01 15.82 24.23
C LEU A 374 6.29 15.76 25.58
N VAL A 375 5.23 14.97 25.64
CA VAL A 375 4.42 14.76 26.85
C VAL A 375 5.02 13.67 27.72
N SER A 376 5.43 12.57 27.10
CA SER A 376 6.05 11.45 27.82
C SER A 376 6.93 10.60 26.91
N GLU A 377 7.96 10.00 27.49
CA GLU A 377 8.78 8.96 26.89
C GLU A 377 8.80 7.75 27.83
N HIS A 378 8.43 6.59 27.32
CA HIS A 378 8.33 5.35 28.08
C HIS A 378 9.21 4.28 27.42
N ILE A 379 10.31 3.92 28.08
CA ILE A 379 11.16 2.80 27.69
C ILE A 379 10.46 1.51 28.16
N TRP A 380 10.05 0.67 27.21
CA TRP A 380 9.31 -0.55 27.54
C TRP A 380 10.22 -1.76 27.71
N CYS A 381 11.24 -1.85 26.87
CA CYS A 381 12.32 -2.83 26.94
C CYS A 381 13.50 -2.30 26.12
N ASP A 382 14.57 -3.08 26.03
CA ASP A 382 15.77 -2.70 25.27
C ASP A 382 15.51 -2.58 23.76
N ASP A 383 14.43 -3.20 23.27
CA ASP A 383 14.07 -3.22 21.84
C ASP A 383 13.30 -1.99 21.38
N TYR A 384 12.50 -1.36 22.24
CA TYR A 384 11.69 -0.21 21.83
C TYR A 384 11.21 0.66 22.99
N LEU A 385 10.89 1.90 22.62
CA LEU A 385 10.26 2.89 23.49
C LEU A 385 9.04 3.51 22.81
N VAL A 386 8.23 4.22 23.58
CA VAL A 386 7.05 4.93 23.09
C VAL A 386 7.07 6.37 23.57
N ARG A 387 6.89 7.32 22.65
CA ARG A 387 6.72 8.74 22.95
C ARG A 387 5.30 9.18 22.69
N SER A 388 4.77 10.04 23.56
CA SER A 388 3.52 10.75 23.33
C SER A 388 3.81 12.21 23.07
N PHE A 389 3.32 12.72 21.95
CA PHE A 389 3.44 14.10 21.55
C PHE A 389 2.10 14.81 21.60
N TYR A 390 2.12 16.07 22.03
CA TYR A 390 1.05 17.01 21.81
C TYR A 390 1.42 17.89 20.62
N LEU A 391 0.70 17.71 19.52
CA LEU A 391 0.90 18.40 18.25
C LEU A 391 -0.14 19.50 18.11
N LYS A 392 0.31 20.75 17.96
CA LYS A 392 -0.56 21.93 17.81
C LYS A 392 -0.27 22.64 16.50
N ASN A 393 -1.32 22.92 15.74
CA ASN A 393 -1.24 23.81 14.59
C ASN A 393 -1.45 25.25 15.07
N LEU A 394 -0.44 26.10 14.94
CA LEU A 394 -0.49 27.47 15.43
C LEU A 394 -1.38 28.40 14.61
N GLN A 395 -1.71 28.05 13.36
CA GLN A 395 -2.62 28.84 12.53
C GLN A 395 -4.09 28.57 12.89
N THR A 396 -4.45 27.31 13.07
CA THR A 396 -5.85 26.93 13.39
C THR A 396 -6.12 26.83 14.88
N SER A 397 -5.07 26.79 15.71
CA SER A 397 -5.11 26.48 17.15
C SER A 397 -5.69 25.10 17.48
N GLU A 398 -5.87 24.23 16.49
CA GLU A 398 -6.28 22.85 16.68
C GLU A 398 -5.11 22.01 17.20
N THR A 399 -5.45 20.95 17.93
CA THR A 399 -4.48 20.13 18.67
C THR A 399 -4.79 18.65 18.54
N ARG A 400 -3.77 17.80 18.49
CA ARG A 400 -3.90 16.34 18.43
C ARG A 400 -2.81 15.66 19.25
N THR A 401 -3.10 14.47 19.75
CA THR A 401 -2.08 13.61 20.35
C THR A 401 -1.52 12.67 19.28
N VAL A 402 -0.20 12.60 19.17
CA VAL A 402 0.50 11.70 18.25
C VAL A 402 1.40 10.78 19.07
N THR A 403 1.28 9.47 18.88
CA THR A 403 2.12 8.48 19.56
C THR A 403 3.17 7.95 18.59
N GLN A 404 4.45 8.09 18.95
CA GLN A 404 5.56 7.51 18.20
C GLN A 404 6.05 6.24 18.90
N PHE A 405 6.03 5.14 18.16
CA PHE A 405 6.59 3.86 18.53
C PHE A 405 7.96 3.74 17.88
N HIS A 406 9.03 3.65 18.69
CA HIS A 406 10.40 3.66 18.20
C HIS A 406 11.09 2.33 18.49
N PHE A 407 11.28 1.51 17.46
CA PHE A 407 12.01 0.25 17.51
C PHE A 407 13.51 0.50 17.29
N LEU A 408 14.34 0.04 18.23
CA LEU A 408 15.74 0.40 18.37
C LEU A 408 16.69 -0.70 17.91
N THR A 409 16.29 -1.97 17.95
CA THR A 409 17.17 -3.13 17.76
C THR A 409 17.06 -3.77 16.37
N TRP A 410 16.65 -3.00 15.36
CA TRP A 410 16.58 -3.46 13.96
C TRP A 410 17.69 -2.82 13.10
N PRO A 411 18.79 -3.57 12.81
CA PRO A 411 19.90 -3.07 11.99
C PRO A 411 19.50 -2.82 10.53
N ASP A 412 20.22 -1.92 9.86
CA ASP A 412 19.98 -1.66 8.44
C ASP A 412 20.36 -2.86 7.55
N LEU A 413 19.60 -3.07 6.47
CA LEU A 413 19.75 -4.21 5.54
C LEU A 413 19.73 -5.60 6.19
N SER A 414 19.27 -5.71 7.43
CA SER A 414 19.17 -6.96 8.18
C SER A 414 17.78 -7.13 8.79
N VAL A 415 17.65 -8.08 9.72
CA VAL A 415 16.42 -8.44 10.43
C VAL A 415 16.62 -8.30 11.95
N PRO A 416 15.55 -8.07 12.73
CA PRO A 416 15.64 -8.09 14.19
C PRO A 416 16.15 -9.44 14.70
N ALA A 417 16.95 -9.44 15.76
CA ALA A 417 17.43 -10.68 16.38
C ALA A 417 16.30 -11.50 17.02
N SER A 418 15.18 -10.86 17.37
CA SER A 418 14.02 -11.49 18.00
C SER A 418 12.74 -11.16 17.25
N ILE A 419 12.13 -12.18 16.63
CA ILE A 419 10.78 -12.08 16.03
C ILE A 419 9.76 -11.64 17.09
N LYS A 420 9.84 -12.23 18.28
CA LYS A 420 8.93 -11.94 19.40
C LYS A 420 8.94 -10.45 19.77
N ALA A 421 10.12 -9.81 19.80
CA ALA A 421 10.23 -8.39 20.12
C ALA A 421 9.45 -7.52 19.10
N LEU A 422 9.56 -7.83 17.80
CA LEU A 422 8.82 -7.11 16.77
C LEU A 422 7.31 -7.37 16.86
N LEU A 423 6.88 -8.61 17.12
CA LEU A 423 5.46 -8.95 17.28
C LEU A 423 4.85 -8.28 18.51
N ASP A 424 5.56 -8.24 19.65
CA ASP A 424 5.12 -7.52 20.85
C ASP A 424 5.01 -6.00 20.61
N PHE A 425 5.99 -5.45 19.90
CA PHE A 425 5.95 -4.06 19.44
C PHE A 425 4.73 -3.79 18.54
N ARG A 426 4.49 -4.65 17.53
CA ARG A 426 3.33 -4.57 16.65
C ARG A 426 2.02 -4.63 17.42
N ARG A 427 1.86 -5.55 18.38
CA ARG A 427 0.65 -5.64 19.21
C ARG A 427 0.40 -4.34 19.97
N LYS A 428 1.45 -3.69 20.49
CA LYS A 428 1.32 -2.36 21.12
C LYS A 428 0.90 -1.27 20.15
N VAL A 429 1.47 -1.24 18.94
CA VAL A 429 1.03 -0.33 17.88
C VAL A 429 -0.45 -0.56 17.52
N ASN A 430 -0.88 -1.81 17.41
CA ASN A 430 -2.25 -2.15 17.00
C ASN A 430 -3.30 -1.94 18.10
N LYS A 431 -2.89 -2.00 19.38
CA LYS A 431 -3.73 -1.61 20.52
C LYS A 431 -3.83 -0.09 20.71
N SER A 432 -2.99 0.70 20.05
CA SER A 432 -3.02 2.16 20.13
C SER A 432 -4.25 2.75 19.49
N PHE A 433 -4.71 3.89 20.04
CA PHE A 433 -5.83 4.62 19.49
C PHE A 433 -5.50 5.01 18.04
N ARG A 434 -6.38 4.59 17.13
CA ARG A 434 -6.35 5.02 15.73
C ARG A 434 -7.52 5.95 15.49
N GLY A 435 -7.24 7.13 14.92
CA GLY A 435 -8.28 7.94 14.32
C GLY A 435 -9.03 7.12 13.27
N ARG A 436 -10.34 7.33 13.13
CA ARG A 436 -11.12 6.65 12.09
C ARG A 436 -10.53 7.00 10.73
N SER A 437 -10.15 5.97 9.97
CA SER A 437 -9.62 6.13 8.60
C SER A 437 -8.34 6.95 8.47
N CYS A 438 -7.50 7.01 9.51
CA CYS A 438 -6.19 7.69 9.45
C CYS A 438 -5.06 6.67 9.24
N PRO A 439 -4.11 6.90 8.31
CA PRO A 439 -2.99 6.01 8.07
C PRO A 439 -1.96 6.06 9.20
N ILE A 440 -1.30 4.93 9.44
CA ILE A 440 -0.11 4.85 10.30
C ILE A 440 1.09 5.33 9.48
N VAL A 441 1.84 6.32 9.99
CA VAL A 441 3.10 6.71 9.36
C VAL A 441 4.15 5.69 9.76
N VAL A 442 4.76 5.01 8.79
CA VAL A 442 5.81 4.02 9.03
C VAL A 442 7.08 4.48 8.31
N HIS A 443 8.20 4.51 9.02
CA HIS A 443 9.48 4.91 8.43
C HIS A 443 10.68 4.16 9.02
N CYS A 444 11.74 4.08 8.21
CA CYS A 444 13.07 3.69 8.63
C CYS A 444 14.07 4.74 8.13
N SER A 445 15.17 4.32 7.49
CA SER A 445 16.09 5.23 6.79
C SER A 445 15.55 5.57 5.39
N ASP A 446 15.41 4.58 4.52
CA ASP A 446 14.92 4.74 3.14
C ASP A 446 13.40 4.68 3.00
N GLY A 447 12.70 4.19 4.02
CA GLY A 447 11.25 3.97 3.97
C GLY A 447 10.86 2.75 3.13
N CYS A 448 11.77 1.79 2.91
CA CYS A 448 11.55 0.64 2.03
C CYS A 448 11.85 -0.70 2.70
N GLY A 449 13.08 -0.93 3.19
CA GLY A 449 13.48 -2.26 3.71
C GLY A 449 12.71 -2.67 4.96
N ARG A 450 13.06 -2.06 6.11
CA ARG A 450 12.41 -2.31 7.41
C ARG A 450 10.94 -1.88 7.41
N THR A 451 10.65 -0.75 6.76
CA THR A 451 9.28 -0.23 6.58
C THR A 451 8.41 -1.22 5.83
N GLY A 452 8.85 -1.71 4.67
CA GLY A 452 8.11 -2.70 3.90
C GLY A 452 7.96 -4.03 4.61
N THR A 453 8.99 -4.48 5.33
CA THR A 453 8.94 -5.70 6.16
C THR A 453 7.85 -5.58 7.23
N TYR A 454 7.82 -4.48 7.97
CA TYR A 454 6.79 -4.22 8.97
C TYR A 454 5.38 -4.12 8.36
N CYS A 455 5.23 -3.38 7.25
CA CYS A 455 3.95 -3.24 6.56
C CYS A 455 3.44 -4.59 6.03
N LEU A 456 4.31 -5.43 5.47
CA LEU A 456 3.95 -6.76 4.97
C LEU A 456 3.43 -7.66 6.09
N ILE A 457 4.18 -7.76 7.19
CA ILE A 457 3.78 -8.54 8.37
C ILE A 457 2.45 -8.02 8.93
N ASP A 458 2.32 -6.71 9.11
CA ASP A 458 1.10 -6.13 9.69
C ASP A 458 -0.12 -6.31 8.78
N MET A 459 0.04 -6.09 7.47
CA MET A 459 -1.04 -6.23 6.49
C MET A 459 -1.55 -7.67 6.42
N VAL A 460 -0.64 -8.65 6.35
CA VAL A 460 -1.00 -10.08 6.28
C VAL A 460 -1.73 -10.51 7.55
N LEU A 461 -1.18 -10.20 8.72
CA LEU A 461 -1.80 -10.56 9.99
C LEU A 461 -3.16 -9.86 10.18
N ASN A 462 -3.33 -8.64 9.69
CA ASN A 462 -4.62 -7.94 9.71
C ASN A 462 -5.63 -8.57 8.73
N LYS A 463 -5.21 -9.03 7.54
CA LYS A 463 -6.07 -9.80 6.61
C LYS A 463 -6.55 -11.09 7.26
N MET A 464 -5.65 -11.83 7.91
CA MET A 464 -5.99 -13.05 8.64
C MET A 464 -6.99 -12.79 9.77
N ALA A 465 -6.76 -11.74 10.58
CA ALA A 465 -7.67 -11.38 11.66
C ALA A 465 -9.08 -11.00 11.17
N LYS A 466 -9.19 -10.49 9.93
CA LYS A 466 -10.47 -10.19 9.25
C LYS A 466 -11.13 -11.42 8.61
N GLY A 467 -10.50 -12.59 8.67
CA GLY A 467 -11.05 -13.85 8.15
C GLY A 467 -10.66 -14.20 6.72
N THR A 468 -9.65 -13.54 6.14
CA THR A 468 -9.09 -13.95 4.84
C THR A 468 -8.45 -15.33 4.98
N LYS A 469 -8.91 -16.29 4.17
CA LYS A 469 -8.49 -17.71 4.26
C LYS A 469 -7.24 -18.02 3.45
N GLU A 470 -7.04 -17.33 2.34
CA GLU A 470 -5.90 -17.51 1.45
C GLU A 470 -4.92 -16.36 1.65
N ILE A 471 -3.70 -16.69 2.05
CA ILE A 471 -2.63 -15.73 2.30
C ILE A 471 -1.49 -16.06 1.36
N ASP A 472 -1.18 -15.11 0.48
CA ASP A 472 -0.01 -15.14 -0.38
C ASP A 472 0.90 -13.96 0.00
N MET A 473 2.07 -14.29 0.53
CA MET A 473 3.06 -13.32 0.99
C MET A 473 3.75 -12.63 -0.19
N ALA A 474 4.02 -13.36 -1.27
CA ALA A 474 4.65 -12.82 -2.47
C ALA A 474 3.70 -11.85 -3.17
N ALA A 475 2.44 -12.25 -3.40
CA ALA A 475 1.43 -11.38 -4.01
C ALA A 475 1.12 -10.15 -3.13
N THR A 476 1.12 -10.30 -1.80
CA THR A 476 0.96 -9.14 -0.91
C THR A 476 2.16 -8.20 -0.98
N LEU A 477 3.37 -8.74 -1.16
CA LEU A 477 4.58 -7.93 -1.34
C LEU A 477 4.56 -7.21 -2.69
N GLU A 478 4.14 -7.87 -3.78
CA GLU A 478 3.94 -7.23 -5.09
C GLU A 478 2.94 -6.07 -4.99
N HIS A 479 1.78 -6.28 -4.33
CA HIS A 479 0.80 -5.23 -4.08
C HIS A 479 1.34 -4.04 -3.28
N ILE A 480 2.26 -4.29 -2.33
CA ILE A 480 2.94 -3.21 -1.61
C ILE A 480 3.96 -2.51 -2.54
N ARG A 481 4.65 -3.29 -3.39
CA ARG A 481 5.61 -2.78 -4.37
C ARG A 481 4.98 -2.00 -5.51
N ASP A 482 3.71 -2.23 -5.83
CA ASP A 482 2.91 -1.39 -6.75
C ASP A 482 2.71 0.04 -6.24
N GLN A 483 2.82 0.23 -4.93
CA GLN A 483 2.52 1.49 -4.27
C GLN A 483 3.78 2.20 -3.80
N ARG A 484 4.88 1.48 -3.53
CA ARG A 484 6.19 2.06 -3.27
C ARG A 484 7.29 1.09 -3.68
N MET A 485 8.26 1.58 -4.45
CA MET A 485 9.37 0.75 -4.91
C MET A 485 10.18 0.13 -3.77
N SER A 486 10.81 -0.99 -4.07
CA SER A 486 11.86 -1.61 -3.23
C SER A 486 11.42 -1.96 -1.81
N MET A 487 10.11 -2.05 -1.56
CA MET A 487 9.58 -2.49 -0.27
C MET A 487 10.03 -3.92 0.01
N VAL A 488 10.57 -4.17 1.21
CA VAL A 488 11.35 -5.38 1.57
C VAL A 488 12.57 -5.53 0.66
N LYS A 489 13.78 -5.22 1.16
CA LYS A 489 14.98 -5.08 0.30
C LYS A 489 15.80 -6.34 0.13
N THR A 490 15.72 -7.28 1.06
CA THR A 490 16.57 -8.48 1.05
C THR A 490 15.75 -9.75 1.22
N LYS A 491 16.30 -10.88 0.75
CA LYS A 491 15.68 -12.20 0.92
C LYS A 491 15.48 -12.51 2.40
N GLU A 492 16.44 -12.15 3.23
CA GLU A 492 16.40 -12.36 4.68
C GLU A 492 15.22 -11.61 5.31
N GLN A 493 14.91 -10.39 4.85
CA GLN A 493 13.74 -9.63 5.31
C GLN A 493 12.43 -10.29 4.88
N PHE A 494 12.38 -10.84 3.66
CA PHE A 494 11.21 -11.59 3.19
C PHE A 494 11.01 -12.89 3.99
N GLN A 495 12.07 -13.66 4.18
CA GLN A 495 12.07 -14.87 5.02
C GLN A 495 11.68 -14.57 6.47
N PHE A 496 12.18 -13.47 7.03
CA PHE A 496 11.81 -13.02 8.37
C PHE A 496 10.32 -12.65 8.45
N SER A 497 9.74 -12.09 7.39
CA SER A 497 8.30 -11.81 7.34
C SER A 497 7.47 -13.09 7.42
N LEU A 498 7.85 -14.13 6.68
CA LEU A 498 7.23 -15.46 6.74
C LEU A 498 7.32 -16.05 8.16
N ALA A 499 8.52 -16.01 8.76
CA ALA A 499 8.74 -16.51 10.11
C ALA A 499 7.93 -15.75 11.17
N ALA A 500 7.83 -14.42 11.04
CA ALA A 500 7.04 -13.59 11.96
C ALA A 500 5.53 -13.88 11.85
N VAL A 501 5.02 -14.09 10.64
CA VAL A 501 3.62 -14.49 10.45
C VAL A 501 3.37 -15.87 11.04
N ALA A 502 4.24 -16.85 10.77
CA ALA A 502 4.13 -18.19 11.34
C ALA A 502 4.10 -18.18 12.88
N GLU A 503 5.03 -17.45 13.51
CA GLU A 503 5.12 -17.33 14.96
C GLU A 503 3.85 -16.70 15.56
N GLU A 504 3.30 -15.63 14.95
CA GLU A 504 2.07 -15.02 15.43
C GLU A 504 0.87 -15.97 15.31
N VAL A 505 0.75 -16.68 14.19
CA VAL A 505 -0.32 -17.65 13.96
C VAL A 505 -0.23 -18.79 14.97
N HIS A 506 0.97 -19.30 15.21
CA HIS A 506 1.22 -20.32 16.24
C HIS A 506 0.80 -19.81 17.64
N ALA A 507 1.15 -18.58 17.98
CA ALA A 507 0.77 -17.97 19.25
C ALA A 507 -0.75 -17.80 19.39
N ILE A 508 -1.45 -17.39 18.31
CA ILE A 508 -2.92 -17.27 18.31
C ILE A 508 -3.58 -18.64 18.50
N LEU A 509 -3.14 -19.67 17.75
CA LEU A 509 -3.68 -21.03 17.87
C LEU A 509 -3.51 -21.60 19.28
N LYS A 510 -2.37 -21.34 19.93
CA LYS A 510 -2.10 -21.77 21.30
C LYS A 510 -2.98 -21.07 22.33
N ALA A 511 -3.46 -19.86 22.03
CA ALA A 511 -4.32 -19.08 22.91
C ALA A 511 -5.82 -19.38 22.74
N LEU A 512 -6.22 -20.06 21.66
CA LEU A 512 -7.60 -20.49 21.46
C LEU A 512 -7.96 -21.65 22.41
N PRO A 513 -9.18 -21.69 22.96
CA PRO A 513 -9.65 -22.83 23.74
C PRO A 513 -9.63 -24.09 22.86
N GLN A 514 -8.92 -25.12 23.32
CA GLN A 514 -8.78 -26.41 22.63
C GLN A 514 -10.06 -27.24 22.66
#